data_AF-A0A1H7HLW3-F1
#
_entry.id   AF-A0A1H7HLW3-F1
#
_cell.length_a   1.000
_cell.length_b   1.000
_cell.length_c   1.000
_cell.angle_alpha   90.00
_cell.angle_beta   90.00
_cell.angle_gamma   90.00
#
_symmetry.space_group_name_H-M   'P 1'
#
loop_
_entity.id
_entity.type
_entity.pdbx_description
1 polymer ?
#
loop_
_entity_poly.entity_id
_entity_poly.type
_entity_poly.pdbx_seq_one_letter_code
_entity_poly.pdbx_strand_id
1 'polypeptide(L)'
;YVPTSCLNGNSSSDPVADLAAPTFNSYFYNSDTNSATLMWNGVSGAEGYEASIQIDGKWVAYDAKTSKSYKFTNLASCTGFKTRVRAYKTVNGQKAYGKYSTSVTVVTDGYVKCTTATPIYASASTGSTKVGNLSVGDTIMQTDLPANGWTKVFLPNSNGTQIGYVPTSCINGSSNTASYVNHDLSVINQDGYLGGNPAVLGCEETALASVLNYQFGINVSKNTLINYYMPEQAFSNGTINVDPNYCFWGSPYHMEGSVGYGCYAPLIAQSANQYLKAIGVRGNYNIALNTDYYTGNNVNNLKFDPTKLDLGDTKVSGGLDLSGLKKELDKGNNPIIWYSEVDPYAVCTQTLTAGQQYTNPGSGTYKFTWYGRQHTVVLMGYDDANKCFIIGNVENFDRTSYYGLTQTISYDKFMDSYNTLGRQTVIISKK
;
A
#
# COMPACT_ATOMS: atom_id res chain seq x y z
N TYR A 1 -47.62 24.90 24.94
CA TYR A 1 -48.00 23.52 25.31
C TYR A 1 -48.23 22.75 24.02
N VAL A 2 -47.32 21.85 23.67
CA VAL A 2 -47.48 20.94 22.52
C VAL A 2 -48.01 19.61 23.07
N PRO A 3 -49.03 18.98 22.47
CA PRO A 3 -49.56 17.70 22.92
C PRO A 3 -48.48 16.61 22.91
N THR A 4 -48.38 15.88 24.00
CA THR A 4 -47.43 14.78 24.24
C THR A 4 -47.63 13.55 23.34
N SER A 5 -48.61 13.56 22.42
CA SER A 5 -48.88 12.46 21.49
C SER A 5 -47.92 12.42 20.27
N CYS A 6 -47.00 13.38 20.14
CA CYS A 6 -46.04 13.42 19.03
C CYS A 6 -44.59 13.07 19.43
N LEU A 7 -44.35 12.61 20.65
CA LEU A 7 -43.02 12.17 21.13
C LEU A 7 -42.99 10.66 21.37
N ASN A 8 -43.27 9.85 20.35
CA ASN A 8 -42.91 8.43 20.38
C ASN A 8 -41.46 8.28 19.90
N GLY A 9 -40.53 8.54 20.82
CA GLY A 9 -39.21 7.93 20.76
C GLY A 9 -39.36 6.43 21.00
N ASN A 10 -39.75 5.67 19.98
CA ASN A 10 -39.71 4.22 20.02
C ASN A 10 -38.24 3.78 19.92
N SER A 11 -37.55 3.74 21.05
CA SER A 11 -36.48 2.75 21.21
C SER A 11 -37.16 1.38 21.28
N SER A 12 -37.54 0.86 20.13
CA SER A 12 -38.11 -0.47 19.96
C SER A 12 -37.07 -1.48 20.45
N SER A 13 -37.18 -1.92 21.71
CA SER A 13 -36.51 -3.13 22.15
C SER A 13 -37.10 -4.29 21.36
N ASP A 14 -36.24 -5.04 20.66
CA ASP A 14 -36.64 -6.25 19.94
C ASP A 14 -37.54 -7.13 20.82
N PRO A 15 -38.56 -7.79 20.25
CA PRO A 15 -39.35 -8.75 21.03
C PRO A 15 -38.42 -9.81 21.64
N VAL A 16 -38.63 -10.14 22.91
CA VAL A 16 -37.73 -11.06 23.64
C VAL A 16 -38.29 -12.48 23.55
N ALA A 17 -37.44 -13.43 23.15
CA ALA A 17 -37.76 -14.85 23.16
C ALA A 17 -37.08 -15.55 24.35
N ASP A 18 -37.80 -16.49 24.97
CA ASP A 18 -37.21 -17.44 25.92
C ASP A 18 -36.43 -18.51 25.15
N LEU A 19 -35.22 -18.13 24.72
CA LEU A 19 -34.24 -18.98 24.07
C LEU A 19 -32.93 -18.88 24.84
N ALA A 20 -32.26 -20.03 25.04
CA ALA A 20 -30.94 -20.06 25.65
C ALA A 20 -29.93 -19.27 24.80
N ALA A 21 -28.90 -18.73 25.45
CA ALA A 21 -27.79 -18.12 24.75
C ALA A 21 -27.00 -19.21 23.98
N PRO A 22 -26.60 -18.97 22.72
CA PRO A 22 -25.70 -19.89 22.03
C PRO A 22 -24.37 -20.03 22.78
N THR A 23 -23.75 -21.21 22.68
CA THR A 23 -22.45 -21.52 23.28
C THR A 23 -21.39 -21.81 22.21
N PHE A 24 -20.12 -21.74 22.61
CA PHE A 24 -18.97 -21.96 21.72
C PHE A 24 -18.20 -23.21 22.11
N ASN A 25 -17.68 -23.92 21.11
CA ASN A 25 -16.71 -25.00 21.32
C ASN A 25 -15.29 -24.41 21.52
N SER A 26 -14.33 -25.25 21.88
CA SER A 26 -12.92 -24.83 21.96
C SER A 26 -12.38 -24.30 20.63
N TYR A 27 -12.88 -24.83 19.51
CA TYR A 27 -12.64 -24.33 18.16
C TYR A 27 -13.90 -23.65 17.63
N PHE A 28 -13.99 -22.34 17.82
CA PHE A 28 -15.19 -21.55 17.51
C PHE A 28 -15.02 -20.60 16.32
N TYR A 29 -13.84 -20.54 15.69
CA TYR A 29 -13.64 -19.76 14.49
C TYR A 29 -12.52 -20.29 13.60
N ASN A 30 -12.55 -19.91 12.34
CA ASN A 30 -11.45 -19.97 11.39
C ASN A 30 -11.38 -18.65 10.63
N SER A 31 -10.21 -18.30 10.09
CA SER A 31 -9.96 -16.99 9.53
C SER A 31 -9.17 -17.07 8.23
N ASP A 32 -9.22 -15.98 7.46
CA ASP A 32 -8.33 -15.66 6.35
C ASP A 32 -7.82 -14.22 6.57
N THR A 33 -7.03 -13.68 5.65
CA THR A 33 -6.44 -12.33 5.78
C THR A 33 -7.45 -11.18 5.81
N ASN A 34 -8.69 -11.39 5.35
CA ASN A 34 -9.71 -10.34 5.28
C ASN A 34 -11.10 -10.79 5.77
N SER A 35 -11.16 -11.95 6.42
CA SER A 35 -12.43 -12.54 6.83
C SER A 35 -12.26 -13.47 8.02
N ALA A 36 -13.32 -13.61 8.81
CA ALA A 36 -13.37 -14.54 9.93
C ALA A 36 -14.73 -15.21 9.95
N THR A 37 -14.75 -16.53 10.09
CA THR A 37 -15.98 -17.30 10.21
C THR A 37 -16.16 -17.74 11.65
N LEU A 38 -17.15 -17.18 12.31
CA LEU A 38 -17.56 -17.57 13.66
C LEU A 38 -18.48 -18.80 13.58
N MET A 39 -18.33 -19.74 14.50
CA MET A 39 -19.11 -20.98 14.60
C MET A 39 -19.63 -21.15 16.03
N TRP A 40 -20.87 -21.63 16.19
CA TRP A 40 -21.51 -21.82 17.50
C TRP A 40 -22.36 -23.08 17.58
N ASN A 41 -22.72 -23.48 18.80
CA ASN A 41 -23.63 -24.59 19.04
C ASN A 41 -25.10 -24.17 18.84
N GLY A 42 -25.90 -25.09 18.32
CA GLY A 42 -27.33 -24.85 18.11
C GLY A 42 -28.10 -24.69 19.41
N VAL A 43 -29.10 -23.80 19.39
CA VAL A 43 -30.06 -23.57 20.48
C VAL A 43 -31.37 -24.28 20.15
N SER A 44 -31.89 -25.07 21.09
CA SER A 44 -33.18 -25.75 20.92
C SER A 44 -34.32 -24.73 20.80
N GLY A 45 -35.23 -24.94 19.85
CA GLY A 45 -36.36 -24.05 19.58
C GLY A 45 -36.02 -22.77 18.80
N ALA A 46 -34.76 -22.59 18.36
CA ALA A 46 -34.37 -21.48 17.51
C ALA A 46 -34.78 -21.72 16.04
N GLU A 47 -35.33 -20.69 15.39
CA GLU A 47 -35.61 -20.70 13.95
C GLU A 47 -34.47 -20.05 13.15
N GLY A 48 -33.60 -19.29 13.82
CA GLY A 48 -32.36 -18.81 13.24
C GLY A 48 -31.48 -18.05 14.23
N TYR A 49 -30.44 -17.41 13.71
CA TYR A 49 -29.42 -16.72 14.50
C TYR A 49 -29.05 -15.37 13.90
N GLU A 50 -28.67 -14.44 14.77
CA GLU A 50 -28.04 -13.19 14.41
C GLU A 50 -26.62 -13.15 14.99
N ALA A 51 -25.64 -13.06 14.11
CA ALA A 51 -24.23 -12.91 14.48
C ALA A 51 -23.86 -11.43 14.43
N SER A 52 -23.11 -10.95 15.41
CA SER A 52 -22.63 -9.57 15.47
C SER A 52 -21.13 -9.51 15.63
N ILE A 53 -20.52 -8.49 15.03
CA ILE A 53 -19.10 -8.16 15.13
C ILE A 53 -18.95 -6.68 15.51
N GLN A 54 -17.93 -6.36 16.30
CA GLN A 54 -17.63 -4.97 16.67
C GLN A 54 -16.61 -4.37 15.70
N ILE A 55 -17.02 -3.34 14.95
CA ILE A 55 -16.19 -2.55 14.03
C ILE A 55 -16.24 -1.10 14.50
N ASP A 56 -15.09 -0.45 14.65
CA ASP A 56 -14.97 0.93 15.14
C ASP A 56 -15.75 1.20 16.45
N GLY A 57 -15.71 0.21 17.35
CA GLY A 57 -16.42 0.25 18.63
C GLY A 57 -17.93 0.00 18.54
N LYS A 58 -18.51 -0.15 17.35
CA LYS A 58 -19.95 -0.35 17.14
C LYS A 58 -20.26 -1.79 16.74
N TRP A 59 -21.37 -2.33 17.26
CA TRP A 59 -21.85 -3.65 16.88
C TRP A 59 -22.58 -3.58 15.53
N VAL A 60 -22.15 -4.40 14.59
CA VAL A 60 -22.82 -4.63 13.31
C VAL A 60 -23.39 -6.04 13.34
N ALA A 61 -24.68 -6.18 13.04
CA ALA A 61 -25.42 -7.44 13.14
C ALA A 61 -25.78 -7.99 11.76
N TYR A 62 -25.75 -9.32 11.63
CA TYR A 62 -26.00 -10.03 10.40
C TYR A 62 -26.88 -11.25 10.66
N ASP A 63 -27.86 -11.45 9.79
CA ASP A 63 -28.75 -12.60 9.84
C ASP A 63 -28.05 -13.85 9.29
N ALA A 64 -27.73 -14.79 10.18
CA ALA A 64 -27.14 -16.08 9.82
C ALA A 64 -28.21 -17.13 9.44
N LYS A 65 -29.50 -16.78 9.57
CA LYS A 65 -30.63 -17.69 9.34
C LYS A 65 -30.46 -18.96 10.15
N THR A 66 -30.67 -20.13 9.56
CA THR A 66 -30.54 -21.44 10.21
C THR A 66 -29.09 -21.93 10.35
N SER A 67 -28.11 -21.21 9.78
CA SER A 67 -26.71 -21.60 9.85
C SER A 67 -26.17 -21.45 11.27
N LYS A 68 -25.24 -22.34 11.63
CA LYS A 68 -24.54 -22.32 12.93
C LYS A 68 -23.17 -21.65 12.82
N SER A 69 -23.01 -20.84 11.79
CA SER A 69 -21.79 -20.13 11.46
C SER A 69 -22.09 -18.88 10.66
N TYR A 70 -21.21 -17.89 10.72
CA TYR A 70 -21.27 -16.69 9.89
C TYR A 70 -19.87 -16.20 9.50
N LYS A 71 -19.65 -15.96 8.20
CA LYS A 71 -18.41 -15.41 7.65
C LYS A 71 -18.51 -13.88 7.56
N PHE A 72 -17.81 -13.18 8.44
CA PHE A 72 -17.58 -11.75 8.35
C PHE A 72 -16.49 -11.48 7.30
N THR A 73 -16.68 -10.50 6.42
CA THR A 73 -15.76 -10.14 5.33
C THR A 73 -15.35 -8.68 5.41
N ASN A 74 -14.40 -8.26 4.57
CA ASN A 74 -13.86 -6.90 4.53
C ASN A 74 -13.26 -6.44 5.87
N LEU A 75 -12.66 -7.39 6.59
CA LEU A 75 -11.97 -7.12 7.85
C LEU A 75 -10.52 -6.74 7.59
N ALA A 76 -9.95 -5.90 8.46
CA ALA A 76 -8.51 -5.66 8.49
C ALA A 76 -7.78 -6.96 8.88
N SER A 77 -6.61 -7.22 8.29
CA SER A 77 -5.73 -8.34 8.64
C SER A 77 -5.07 -8.18 10.01
N CYS A 78 -4.57 -9.26 10.61
CA CYS A 78 -3.89 -9.26 11.92
C CYS A 78 -4.67 -8.53 13.04
N THR A 79 -6.00 -8.53 12.98
CA THR A 79 -6.84 -7.71 13.86
C THR A 79 -7.82 -8.57 14.64
N GLY A 80 -7.92 -8.31 15.95
CA GLY A 80 -8.88 -8.95 16.83
C GLY A 80 -10.23 -8.23 16.81
N PHE A 81 -11.30 -8.95 16.50
CA PHE A 81 -12.67 -8.44 16.50
C PHE A 81 -13.52 -9.14 17.55
N LYS A 82 -14.19 -8.37 18.39
CA LYS A 82 -15.18 -8.92 19.32
C LYS A 82 -16.42 -9.35 18.55
N THR A 83 -16.90 -10.55 18.84
CA THR A 83 -18.08 -11.13 18.23
C THR A 83 -19.03 -11.68 19.29
N ARG A 84 -20.30 -11.78 18.94
CA ARG A 84 -21.35 -12.44 19.74
C ARG A 84 -22.46 -12.94 18.82
N VAL A 85 -23.26 -13.87 19.30
CA VAL A 85 -24.40 -14.41 18.54
C VAL A 85 -25.61 -14.56 19.45
N ARG A 86 -26.82 -14.38 18.92
CA ARG A 86 -28.08 -14.68 19.60
C ARG A 86 -29.01 -15.48 18.71
N ALA A 87 -29.79 -16.37 19.31
CA ALA A 87 -30.84 -17.10 18.61
C ALA A 87 -32.12 -16.26 18.50
N TYR A 88 -32.94 -16.52 17.49
CA TYR A 88 -34.27 -15.94 17.36
C TYR A 88 -35.31 -16.99 16.96
N LYS A 89 -36.58 -16.67 17.23
CA LYS A 89 -37.76 -17.35 16.70
C LYS A 89 -38.80 -16.31 16.25
N THR A 90 -39.76 -16.70 15.43
CA THR A 90 -40.81 -15.81 14.96
C THR A 90 -41.98 -15.80 15.93
N VAL A 91 -42.36 -14.63 16.42
CA VAL A 91 -43.54 -14.42 17.26
C VAL A 91 -44.37 -13.32 16.61
N ASN A 92 -45.62 -13.61 16.26
CA ASN A 92 -46.54 -12.67 15.58
C ASN A 92 -45.94 -12.05 14.30
N GLY A 93 -45.20 -12.85 13.51
CA GLY A 93 -44.57 -12.40 12.26
C GLY A 93 -43.31 -11.55 12.43
N GLN A 94 -42.83 -11.35 13.67
CA GLN A 94 -41.61 -10.59 13.98
C GLN A 94 -40.55 -11.50 14.61
N LYS A 95 -39.27 -11.20 14.38
CA LYS A 95 -38.17 -11.92 15.03
C LYS A 95 -38.11 -11.54 16.51
N ALA A 96 -38.34 -12.51 17.38
CA ALA A 96 -38.12 -12.41 18.81
C ALA A 96 -36.77 -13.05 19.17
N TYR A 97 -35.90 -12.29 19.84
CA TYR A 97 -34.51 -12.67 20.09
C TYR A 97 -34.28 -13.13 21.52
N GLY A 98 -33.45 -14.17 21.68
CA GLY A 98 -32.94 -14.62 22.98
C GLY A 98 -31.75 -13.80 23.47
N LYS A 99 -31.13 -14.26 24.56
CA LYS A 99 -29.91 -13.66 25.09
C LYS A 99 -28.74 -13.85 24.13
N TYR A 100 -27.83 -12.87 24.10
CA TYR A 100 -26.54 -13.04 23.44
C TYR A 100 -25.68 -14.09 24.16
N SER A 101 -24.84 -14.77 23.38
CA SER A 101 -23.71 -15.54 23.86
C SER A 101 -22.76 -14.67 24.70
N THR A 102 -21.79 -15.31 25.36
CA THR A 102 -20.58 -14.61 25.79
C THR A 102 -19.91 -13.94 24.58
N SER A 103 -19.17 -12.85 24.81
CA SER A 103 -18.38 -12.23 23.74
C SER A 103 -17.07 -12.98 23.57
N VAL A 104 -16.72 -13.34 22.34
CA VAL A 104 -15.45 -13.98 21.98
C VAL A 104 -14.71 -13.15 20.94
N THR A 105 -13.40 -13.29 20.88
CA THR A 105 -12.57 -12.57 19.90
C THR A 105 -12.21 -13.52 18.77
N VAL A 106 -12.48 -13.12 17.54
CA VAL A 106 -11.93 -13.74 16.33
C VAL A 106 -10.78 -12.89 15.85
N VAL A 107 -9.71 -13.51 15.38
CA VAL A 107 -8.53 -12.82 14.86
C VAL A 107 -8.43 -13.14 13.38
N THR A 108 -8.25 -12.12 12.54
CA THR A 108 -7.91 -12.31 11.13
C THR A 108 -6.43 -12.63 10.97
N ASP A 109 -6.13 -13.55 10.07
CA ASP A 109 -4.75 -13.87 9.72
C ASP A 109 -4.08 -12.65 9.04
N GLY A 110 -2.76 -12.69 8.91
CA GLY A 110 -2.06 -11.71 8.08
C GLY A 110 -0.59 -12.02 7.90
N TYR A 111 -0.03 -11.50 6.82
CA TYR A 111 1.39 -11.66 6.54
C TYR A 111 2.20 -10.68 7.39
N VAL A 112 3.16 -11.23 8.12
CA VAL A 112 4.15 -10.50 8.90
C VAL A 112 5.53 -10.78 8.31
N LYS A 113 6.41 -9.78 8.31
CA LYS A 113 7.76 -9.90 7.75
C LYS A 113 8.76 -10.14 8.87
N CYS A 114 9.66 -11.10 8.68
CA CYS A 114 10.77 -11.36 9.57
C CYS A 114 11.80 -10.25 9.47
N THR A 115 12.09 -9.60 10.60
CA THR A 115 13.07 -8.51 10.72
C THR A 115 14.37 -8.97 11.36
N THR A 116 14.36 -10.11 12.02
CA THR A 116 15.55 -10.71 12.63
C THR A 116 15.46 -12.21 12.42
N ALA A 117 16.47 -12.78 11.75
CA ALA A 117 16.50 -14.21 11.47
C ALA A 117 16.27 -15.02 12.75
N THR A 118 15.31 -15.93 12.71
CA THR A 118 14.86 -16.70 13.89
C THR A 118 14.40 -18.09 13.48
N PRO A 119 14.62 -19.11 14.32
CA PRO A 119 13.90 -20.37 14.19
C PRO A 119 12.39 -20.17 14.37
N ILE A 120 11.62 -21.07 13.77
CA ILE A 120 10.23 -21.30 14.11
C ILE A 120 10.21 -22.44 15.14
N TYR A 121 9.54 -22.21 16.26
CA TYR A 121 9.50 -23.10 17.41
C TYR A 121 8.17 -23.87 17.46
N ALA A 122 8.20 -25.11 17.93
CA ALA A 122 7.00 -25.95 18.05
C ALA A 122 6.02 -25.43 19.12
N SER A 123 6.54 -24.71 20.12
CA SER A 123 5.74 -24.02 21.13
C SER A 123 6.32 -22.64 21.44
N ALA A 124 5.59 -21.84 22.22
CA ALA A 124 5.99 -20.50 22.68
C ALA A 124 7.14 -20.57 23.72
N SER A 125 8.26 -21.17 23.34
CA SER A 125 9.46 -21.34 24.15
C SER A 125 10.68 -21.61 23.27
N THR A 126 11.78 -20.92 23.55
CA THR A 126 13.08 -21.13 22.87
C THR A 126 13.71 -22.48 23.17
N GLY A 127 13.26 -23.17 24.23
CA GLY A 127 13.66 -24.53 24.55
C GLY A 127 12.87 -25.62 23.80
N SER A 128 11.87 -25.24 23.01
CA SER A 128 11.08 -26.21 22.24
C SER A 128 11.78 -26.61 20.93
N THR A 129 11.30 -27.70 20.32
CA THR A 129 11.81 -28.18 19.03
C THR A 129 11.70 -27.08 17.96
N LYS A 130 12.77 -26.88 17.21
CA LYS A 130 12.77 -26.00 16.04
C LYS A 130 12.15 -26.75 14.86
N VAL A 131 11.08 -26.20 14.31
CA VAL A 131 10.27 -26.81 13.22
C VAL A 131 10.44 -26.09 11.89
N GLY A 132 11.22 -25.01 11.86
CA GLY A 132 11.57 -24.27 10.65
C GLY A 132 12.53 -23.12 10.98
N ASN A 133 12.88 -22.33 9.98
CA ASN A 133 13.67 -21.11 10.14
C ASN A 133 13.09 -20.00 9.26
N LEU A 134 13.22 -18.76 9.73
CA LEU A 134 12.97 -17.54 8.97
C LEU A 134 14.27 -16.76 8.84
N SER A 135 14.53 -16.30 7.63
CA SER A 135 15.56 -15.32 7.31
C SER A 135 14.97 -13.92 7.38
N VAL A 136 15.81 -12.91 7.58
CA VAL A 136 15.39 -11.51 7.42
C VAL A 136 14.83 -11.34 6.02
N GLY A 137 13.67 -10.70 5.91
CA GLY A 137 12.98 -10.51 4.64
C GLY A 137 11.83 -11.48 4.40
N ASP A 138 11.87 -12.67 5.01
CA ASP A 138 10.85 -13.70 4.82
C ASP A 138 9.49 -13.21 5.31
N THR A 139 8.43 -13.52 4.57
CA THR A 139 7.06 -13.31 5.03
C THR A 139 6.49 -14.61 5.58
N ILE A 140 5.71 -14.51 6.66
CA ILE A 140 5.04 -15.64 7.28
C ILE A 140 3.64 -15.22 7.71
N MET A 141 2.70 -16.16 7.73
CA MET A 141 1.31 -15.87 8.10
C MET A 141 1.13 -15.98 9.61
N GLN A 142 0.86 -14.86 10.27
CA GLN A 142 0.37 -14.79 11.65
C GLN A 142 -1.10 -15.23 11.69
N THR A 143 -1.46 -16.05 12.68
CA THR A 143 -2.80 -16.67 12.78
C THR A 143 -3.53 -16.34 14.07
N ASP A 144 -2.91 -15.54 14.94
CA ASP A 144 -3.43 -15.17 16.25
C ASP A 144 -2.76 -13.86 16.69
N LEU A 145 -3.32 -13.20 17.70
CA LEU A 145 -2.65 -12.04 18.30
C LEU A 145 -1.43 -12.53 19.11
N PRO A 146 -0.31 -11.79 19.11
CA PRO A 146 0.83 -12.15 19.92
C PRO A 146 0.49 -12.14 21.39
N ALA A 147 1.09 -13.09 22.10
CA ALA A 147 0.91 -13.24 23.53
C ALA A 147 2.25 -13.59 24.17
N ASN A 148 2.58 -12.92 25.27
CA ASN A 148 3.78 -13.21 26.07
C ASN A 148 5.09 -13.21 25.27
N GLY A 149 5.21 -12.33 24.28
CA GLY A 149 6.39 -12.21 23.42
C GLY A 149 6.49 -13.26 22.30
N TRP A 150 5.42 -14.02 22.05
CA TRP A 150 5.36 -15.00 20.98
C TRP A 150 4.22 -14.73 20.01
N THR A 151 4.51 -14.93 18.73
CA THR A 151 3.52 -14.87 17.67
C THR A 151 3.31 -16.26 17.09
N LYS A 152 2.04 -16.68 17.03
CA LYS A 152 1.63 -17.93 16.40
C LYS A 152 1.54 -17.73 14.89
N VAL A 153 2.14 -18.65 14.15
CA VAL A 153 2.28 -18.59 12.70
C VAL A 153 1.96 -19.93 12.05
N PHE A 154 1.55 -19.93 10.77
CA PHE A 154 1.55 -21.15 9.98
C PHE A 154 2.97 -21.51 9.53
N LEU A 155 3.31 -22.79 9.58
CA LEU A 155 4.58 -23.25 9.03
C LEU A 155 4.62 -23.01 7.51
N PRO A 156 5.76 -22.57 6.96
CA PRO A 156 5.93 -22.47 5.52
C PRO A 156 5.59 -23.80 4.84
N ASN A 157 4.93 -23.73 3.68
CA ASN A 157 4.50 -24.90 2.89
C ASN A 157 3.49 -25.85 3.57
N SER A 158 2.88 -25.47 4.69
CA SER A 158 1.87 -26.32 5.36
C SER A 158 0.44 -26.10 4.85
N ASN A 159 0.20 -25.22 3.87
CA ASN A 159 -1.13 -24.83 3.41
C ASN A 159 -2.08 -24.44 4.57
N GLY A 160 -1.56 -23.74 5.59
CA GLY A 160 -2.36 -23.32 6.75
C GLY A 160 -2.77 -24.43 7.73
N THR A 161 -2.16 -25.62 7.65
CA THR A 161 -2.55 -26.76 8.52
C THR A 161 -1.63 -26.99 9.71
N GLN A 162 -0.36 -26.56 9.65
CA GLN A 162 0.61 -26.74 10.73
C GLN A 162 1.00 -25.39 11.30
N ILE A 163 1.14 -25.33 12.63
CA ILE A 163 1.46 -24.10 13.34
C ILE A 163 2.86 -24.16 13.95
N GLY A 164 3.44 -22.99 14.15
CA GLY A 164 4.64 -22.77 14.93
C GLY A 164 4.58 -21.42 15.64
N TYR A 165 5.67 -21.09 16.32
CA TYR A 165 5.79 -19.90 17.13
C TYR A 165 7.12 -19.21 16.83
N VAL A 166 7.07 -17.89 16.68
CA VAL A 166 8.27 -17.05 16.52
C VAL A 166 8.28 -15.99 17.62
N PRO A 167 9.46 -15.56 18.11
CA PRO A 167 9.52 -14.40 18.99
C PRO A 167 8.90 -13.19 18.30
N THR A 168 7.98 -12.53 18.98
CA THR A 168 7.25 -11.37 18.45
C THR A 168 8.19 -10.23 18.06
N SER A 169 9.33 -10.11 18.73
CA SER A 169 10.38 -9.13 18.43
C SER A 169 11.10 -9.38 17.09
N CYS A 170 10.94 -10.56 16.48
CA CYS A 170 11.60 -10.93 15.22
C CYS A 170 10.72 -10.69 14.00
N ILE A 171 9.50 -10.16 14.17
CA ILE A 171 8.54 -9.92 13.09
C ILE A 171 7.87 -8.54 13.21
N ASN A 172 7.57 -7.92 12.07
CA ASN A 172 6.79 -6.69 12.00
C ASN A 172 5.29 -6.96 11.87
N GLY A 173 4.45 -6.18 12.54
CA GLY A 173 2.98 -6.23 12.39
C GLY A 173 2.20 -6.96 13.50
N SER A 174 2.82 -7.17 14.65
CA SER A 174 2.30 -8.06 15.69
C SER A 174 1.50 -7.35 16.80
N SER A 175 1.63 -6.03 17.00
CA SER A 175 0.81 -5.30 17.98
C SER A 175 0.25 -4.00 17.43
N ASN A 176 -1.07 -3.91 17.24
CA ASN A 176 -1.96 -2.73 17.14
C ASN A 176 -1.51 -1.42 16.46
N THR A 177 -0.38 -1.42 15.76
CA THR A 177 0.16 -0.33 14.95
C THR A 177 0.91 -1.00 13.81
N ALA A 178 0.29 -1.06 12.64
CA ALA A 178 0.94 -1.59 11.45
C ALA A 178 2.15 -0.69 11.14
N SER A 179 3.34 -1.26 11.28
CA SER A 179 4.57 -0.63 10.84
C SER A 179 5.33 -1.65 10.00
N TYR A 180 5.79 -1.20 8.85
CA TYR A 180 6.54 -2.00 7.89
C TYR A 180 7.71 -1.15 7.42
N VAL A 181 8.92 -1.72 7.40
CA VAL A 181 10.10 -1.09 6.82
C VAL A 181 10.90 -2.14 6.08
N ASN A 182 11.29 -1.83 4.85
CA ASN A 182 12.25 -2.63 4.12
C ASN A 182 13.68 -2.17 4.45
N HIS A 183 14.25 -2.69 5.54
CA HIS A 183 15.62 -2.35 5.97
C HIS A 183 16.71 -2.80 4.99
N ASP A 184 16.39 -3.74 4.09
CA ASP A 184 17.35 -4.27 3.13
C ASP A 184 17.47 -3.39 1.86
N LEU A 185 16.54 -2.45 1.66
CA LEU A 185 16.59 -1.56 0.51
C LEU A 185 17.50 -0.36 0.81
N SER A 186 18.52 -0.17 -0.01
CA SER A 186 19.29 1.08 -0.08
C SER A 186 18.85 1.90 -1.28
N VAL A 187 19.05 3.22 -1.22
CA VAL A 187 18.84 4.11 -2.37
C VAL A 187 20.17 4.71 -2.81
N ILE A 188 20.35 4.80 -4.13
CA ILE A 188 21.50 5.43 -4.77
C ILE A 188 21.42 6.93 -4.52
N ASN A 189 22.55 7.56 -4.21
CA ASN A 189 22.63 9.01 -4.14
C ASN A 189 22.64 9.63 -5.55
N GLN A 190 21.72 10.53 -5.85
CA GLN A 190 21.66 11.25 -7.13
C GLN A 190 22.87 12.20 -7.29
N ASP A 191 23.36 12.76 -6.18
CA ASP A 191 24.48 13.72 -6.15
C ASP A 191 25.86 13.03 -6.17
N GLY A 192 25.89 11.76 -5.77
CA GLY A 192 27.10 10.96 -5.66
C GLY A 192 27.49 10.26 -6.97
N TYR A 193 28.64 9.57 -6.94
CA TYR A 193 29.15 8.81 -8.08
C TYR A 193 28.69 7.34 -8.12
N LEU A 194 27.95 6.87 -7.10
CA LEU A 194 27.37 5.53 -7.14
C LEU A 194 26.30 5.46 -8.23
N GLY A 195 26.34 4.40 -9.04
CA GLY A 195 25.45 4.29 -10.19
C GLY A 195 25.76 5.30 -11.29
N GLY A 196 26.94 5.93 -11.28
CA GLY A 196 27.49 6.79 -12.35
C GLY A 196 27.52 8.29 -12.01
N ASN A 197 27.77 9.15 -13.01
CA ASN A 197 27.98 10.58 -12.83
C ASN A 197 26.80 11.28 -12.12
N PRO A 198 27.06 12.29 -11.26
CA PRO A 198 26.03 13.05 -10.57
C PRO A 198 24.93 13.56 -11.49
N ALA A 199 23.68 13.29 -11.13
CA ALA A 199 22.48 13.72 -11.83
C ALA A 199 21.58 14.46 -10.83
N VAL A 200 21.95 15.70 -10.50
CA VAL A 200 21.38 16.48 -9.39
C VAL A 200 19.90 16.86 -9.58
N LEU A 201 19.34 16.64 -10.78
CA LEU A 201 17.91 16.78 -11.08
C LEU A 201 17.31 15.45 -11.58
N GLY A 202 18.03 14.33 -11.45
CA GLY A 202 17.62 13.02 -11.93
C GLY A 202 17.08 12.11 -10.84
N CYS A 203 16.29 12.66 -9.90
CA CYS A 203 15.75 11.91 -8.78
C CYS A 203 14.89 10.73 -9.24
N GLU A 204 14.19 10.87 -10.36
CA GLU A 204 13.28 9.88 -10.90
C GLU A 204 13.98 8.60 -11.37
N GLU A 205 15.02 8.75 -12.18
CA GLU A 205 15.80 7.61 -12.67
C GLU A 205 16.76 7.07 -11.62
N THR A 206 17.19 7.91 -10.67
CA THR A 206 17.96 7.44 -9.52
C THR A 206 17.10 6.56 -8.61
N ALA A 207 15.82 6.89 -8.40
CA ALA A 207 14.88 6.05 -7.68
C ALA A 207 14.60 4.73 -8.42
N LEU A 208 14.43 4.77 -9.75
CA LEU A 208 14.28 3.55 -10.55
C LEU A 208 15.52 2.66 -10.48
N ALA A 209 16.71 3.23 -10.66
CA ALA A 209 17.96 2.48 -10.51
C ALA A 209 18.08 1.87 -9.11
N SER A 210 17.69 2.59 -8.06
CA SER A 210 17.72 2.09 -6.68
C SER A 210 16.85 0.83 -6.51
N VAL A 211 15.61 0.89 -6.98
CA VAL A 211 14.69 -0.26 -6.93
C VAL A 211 15.23 -1.45 -7.72
N LEU A 212 15.71 -1.22 -8.95
CA LEU A 212 16.26 -2.29 -9.79
C LEU A 212 17.47 -2.97 -9.14
N ASN A 213 18.41 -2.19 -8.59
CA ASN A 213 19.61 -2.73 -7.95
C ASN A 213 19.30 -3.44 -6.64
N TYR A 214 18.63 -2.76 -5.70
CA TYR A 214 18.56 -3.23 -4.31
C TYR A 214 17.33 -4.09 -4.02
N GLN A 215 16.22 -3.93 -4.75
CA GLN A 215 15.07 -4.82 -4.60
C GLN A 215 15.22 -6.08 -5.46
N PHE A 216 15.81 -5.95 -6.66
CA PHE A 216 15.79 -7.03 -7.65
C PHE A 216 17.16 -7.59 -8.04
N GLY A 217 18.26 -6.99 -7.58
CA GLY A 217 19.61 -7.42 -7.95
C GLY A 217 19.95 -7.15 -9.42
N ILE A 218 19.20 -6.26 -10.09
CA ILE A 218 19.46 -5.87 -11.48
C ILE A 218 20.43 -4.70 -11.47
N ASN A 219 21.69 -4.98 -11.80
CA ASN A 219 22.72 -3.96 -11.86
C ASN A 219 22.45 -2.96 -12.99
N VAL A 220 22.19 -1.71 -12.64
CA VAL A 220 22.00 -0.61 -13.60
C VAL A 220 22.45 0.71 -13.00
N SER A 221 23.06 1.55 -13.82
CA SER A 221 23.49 2.89 -13.42
C SER A 221 22.35 3.90 -13.67
N LYS A 222 22.20 4.93 -12.82
CA LYS A 222 21.21 6.00 -13.06
C LYS A 222 21.45 6.69 -14.41
N ASN A 223 22.72 6.86 -14.80
CA ASN A 223 23.10 7.42 -16.09
C ASN A 223 22.72 6.53 -17.28
N THR A 224 22.73 5.21 -17.11
CA THR A 224 22.27 4.28 -18.14
C THR A 224 20.78 4.48 -18.39
N LEU A 225 19.99 4.59 -17.34
CA LEU A 225 18.55 4.85 -17.48
C LEU A 225 18.30 6.23 -18.11
N ILE A 226 18.94 7.27 -17.59
CA ILE A 226 18.83 8.64 -18.10
C ILE A 226 19.21 8.72 -19.59
N ASN A 227 20.40 8.22 -19.97
CA ASN A 227 20.96 8.48 -21.30
C ASN A 227 20.31 7.65 -22.41
N TYR A 228 19.70 6.51 -22.08
CA TYR A 228 19.21 5.55 -23.08
C TYR A 228 17.69 5.31 -23.03
N TYR A 229 17.04 5.61 -21.91
CA TYR A 229 15.63 5.24 -21.69
C TYR A 229 14.74 6.40 -21.22
N MET A 230 15.32 7.58 -20.97
CA MET A 230 14.60 8.80 -20.63
C MET A 230 14.85 9.89 -21.69
N PRO A 231 13.93 10.12 -22.65
CA PRO A 231 14.06 11.27 -23.54
C PRO A 231 14.05 12.56 -22.73
N GLU A 232 14.95 13.48 -23.08
CA GLU A 232 15.07 14.80 -22.47
C GLU A 232 15.00 15.90 -23.52
N GLN A 233 14.56 17.10 -23.11
CA GLN A 233 14.64 18.29 -23.94
C GLN A 233 15.17 19.46 -23.11
N ALA A 234 16.47 19.76 -23.29
CA ALA A 234 17.16 20.86 -22.64
C ALA A 234 16.68 22.24 -23.12
N PHE A 235 16.95 23.28 -22.32
CA PHE A 235 16.59 24.66 -22.63
C PHE A 235 17.82 25.53 -22.87
N SER A 236 17.77 26.32 -23.93
CA SER A 236 18.60 27.52 -24.08
C SER A 236 17.75 28.63 -24.72
N ASN A 237 17.37 29.64 -23.93
CA ASN A 237 16.74 30.89 -24.41
C ASN A 237 15.44 30.76 -25.26
N GLY A 238 14.57 29.77 -25.01
CA GLY A 238 13.33 29.59 -25.80
C GLY A 238 12.15 28.93 -25.06
N THR A 239 10.98 28.95 -25.72
CA THR A 239 9.73 28.29 -25.30
C THR A 239 9.88 26.78 -25.34
N ILE A 240 9.38 26.08 -24.33
CA ILE A 240 9.45 24.63 -24.26
C ILE A 240 8.11 24.04 -24.69
N ASN A 241 8.19 23.01 -25.51
CA ASN A 241 7.03 22.39 -26.11
C ASN A 241 7.00 20.88 -25.85
N VAL A 242 7.27 20.47 -24.61
CA VAL A 242 7.16 19.08 -24.15
C VAL A 242 6.29 19.00 -22.91
N ASP A 243 5.56 17.90 -22.80
CA ASP A 243 4.78 17.53 -21.62
C ASP A 243 5.61 16.53 -20.78
N PRO A 244 5.81 16.79 -19.47
CA PRO A 244 6.56 15.92 -18.55
C PRO A 244 6.07 14.47 -18.46
N ASN A 245 4.85 14.17 -18.90
CA ASN A 245 4.38 12.79 -19.03
C ASN A 245 5.12 12.01 -20.12
N TYR A 246 5.80 12.68 -21.07
CA TYR A 246 6.45 12.05 -22.23
C TYR A 246 7.94 12.33 -22.37
N CYS A 247 8.46 13.34 -21.68
CA CYS A 247 9.85 13.78 -21.84
C CYS A 247 10.32 14.49 -20.57
N PHE A 248 11.59 14.31 -20.22
CA PHE A 248 12.20 15.06 -19.14
C PHE A 248 12.29 16.53 -19.51
N TRP A 249 11.76 17.37 -18.62
CA TRP A 249 11.64 18.78 -18.84
C TRP A 249 12.96 19.47 -18.43
N GLY A 250 13.88 19.59 -19.39
CA GLY A 250 15.21 20.18 -19.21
C GLY A 250 16.30 19.12 -19.27
N SER A 251 17.30 19.19 -18.38
CA SER A 251 18.34 18.15 -18.25
C SER A 251 18.54 17.71 -16.78
N PRO A 252 18.71 16.41 -16.50
CA PRO A 252 18.88 15.88 -15.15
C PRO A 252 20.31 16.09 -14.58
N TYR A 253 21.28 16.50 -15.40
CA TYR A 253 22.69 16.61 -15.01
C TYR A 253 23.11 17.97 -14.43
N HIS A 254 22.24 18.99 -14.52
CA HIS A 254 22.57 20.39 -14.27
C HIS A 254 23.92 20.81 -14.90
N MET A 255 23.86 21.14 -16.18
CA MET A 255 24.98 21.73 -16.92
C MET A 255 24.99 23.25 -16.68
N GLU A 256 26.17 23.87 -16.65
CA GLU A 256 26.32 25.33 -16.56
C GLU A 256 25.47 26.03 -17.64
N GLY A 257 24.54 26.89 -17.24
CA GLY A 257 23.59 27.56 -18.15
C GLY A 257 22.30 26.79 -18.50
N SER A 258 22.09 25.58 -17.95
CA SER A 258 20.86 24.80 -18.15
C SER A 258 19.86 24.97 -17.00
N VAL A 259 18.56 24.98 -17.34
CA VAL A 259 17.46 24.83 -16.38
C VAL A 259 16.88 23.41 -16.55
N GLY A 260 16.53 22.75 -15.45
CA GLY A 260 15.86 21.46 -15.45
C GLY A 260 14.80 21.44 -14.37
N TYR A 261 13.70 20.73 -14.66
CA TYR A 261 12.55 20.61 -13.77
C TYR A 261 12.34 19.17 -13.32
N GLY A 262 12.13 18.24 -14.27
CA GLY A 262 11.84 16.85 -13.96
C GLY A 262 10.98 16.17 -15.02
N CYS A 263 10.58 14.93 -14.76
CA CYS A 263 9.60 14.18 -15.54
C CYS A 263 8.55 13.53 -14.63
N TYR A 264 7.45 13.05 -15.22
CA TYR A 264 6.35 12.43 -14.48
C TYR A 264 6.37 10.90 -14.60
N ALA A 265 5.64 10.23 -13.70
CA ALA A 265 5.62 8.78 -13.57
C ALA A 265 5.43 7.99 -14.88
N PRO A 266 4.62 8.43 -15.87
CA PRO A 266 4.49 7.69 -17.12
C PRO A 266 5.82 7.49 -17.86
N LEU A 267 6.72 8.48 -17.82
CA LEU A 267 8.03 8.37 -18.46
C LEU A 267 8.93 7.34 -17.79
N ILE A 268 8.89 7.29 -16.46
CA ILE A 268 9.67 6.31 -15.67
C ILE A 268 9.11 4.89 -15.83
N ALA A 269 7.79 4.75 -15.95
CA ALA A 269 7.18 3.47 -16.29
C ALA A 269 7.63 2.96 -17.68
N GLN A 270 7.73 3.86 -18.67
CA GLN A 270 8.33 3.54 -19.97
C GLN A 270 9.80 3.14 -19.83
N SER A 271 10.60 3.92 -19.11
CA SER A 271 12.03 3.64 -18.91
C SER A 271 12.25 2.25 -18.30
N ALA A 272 11.51 1.93 -17.23
CA ALA A 272 11.51 0.60 -16.62
C ALA A 272 11.13 -0.51 -17.60
N ASN A 273 10.06 -0.31 -18.38
CA ASN A 273 9.63 -1.29 -19.39
C ASN A 273 10.72 -1.52 -20.46
N GLN A 274 11.26 -0.46 -21.03
CA GLN A 274 12.26 -0.52 -22.09
C GLN A 274 13.57 -1.13 -21.60
N TYR A 275 14.06 -0.75 -20.42
CA TYR A 275 15.29 -1.31 -19.87
C TYR A 275 15.15 -2.81 -19.57
N LEU A 276 14.09 -3.21 -18.86
CA LEU A 276 13.85 -4.64 -18.56
C LEU A 276 13.68 -5.48 -19.83
N LYS A 277 13.12 -4.89 -20.90
CA LYS A 277 13.00 -5.52 -22.21
C LYS A 277 14.36 -5.63 -22.90
N ALA A 278 15.18 -4.58 -22.84
CA ALA A 278 16.52 -4.54 -23.44
C ALA A 278 17.45 -5.61 -22.83
N ILE A 279 17.35 -5.87 -21.53
CA ILE A 279 18.13 -6.93 -20.86
C ILE A 279 17.45 -8.31 -20.87
N GLY A 280 16.31 -8.45 -21.55
CA GLY A 280 15.63 -9.74 -21.77
C GLY A 280 14.87 -10.31 -20.57
N VAL A 281 14.63 -9.54 -19.50
CA VAL A 281 13.97 -10.02 -18.27
C VAL A 281 12.56 -9.49 -18.06
N ARG A 282 12.03 -8.66 -18.97
CA ARG A 282 10.70 -8.02 -18.83
C ARG A 282 9.55 -9.00 -18.53
N GLY A 283 9.66 -10.24 -19.01
CA GLY A 283 8.69 -11.31 -18.77
C GLY A 283 8.59 -11.76 -17.30
N ASN A 284 9.58 -11.44 -16.45
CA ASN A 284 9.65 -11.85 -15.05
C ASN A 284 9.05 -10.81 -14.08
N TYR A 285 8.64 -9.64 -14.59
CA TYR A 285 8.20 -8.52 -13.77
C TYR A 285 6.85 -7.99 -14.21
N ASN A 286 6.06 -7.52 -13.25
CA ASN A 286 4.89 -6.67 -13.47
C ASN A 286 5.30 -5.21 -13.20
N ILE A 287 4.83 -4.30 -14.05
CA ILE A 287 4.94 -2.84 -13.82
C ILE A 287 3.51 -2.30 -13.68
N ALA A 288 3.30 -1.47 -12.67
CA ALA A 288 2.06 -0.72 -12.48
C ALA A 288 2.36 0.79 -12.41
N LEU A 289 1.67 1.55 -13.25
CA LEU A 289 1.66 3.00 -13.29
C LEU A 289 0.32 3.49 -12.71
N ASN A 290 0.35 4.14 -11.56
CA ASN A 290 -0.82 4.72 -10.92
C ASN A 290 -0.67 6.24 -10.91
N THR A 291 -1.55 6.96 -11.58
CA THR A 291 -1.47 8.42 -11.68
C THR A 291 -2.81 9.03 -12.06
N ASP A 292 -3.12 10.20 -11.52
CA ASP A 292 -4.30 10.97 -11.91
C ASP A 292 -4.15 11.68 -13.25
N TYR A 293 -2.96 11.70 -13.83
CA TYR A 293 -2.80 12.05 -15.24
C TYR A 293 -3.44 11.00 -16.17
N TYR A 294 -3.73 9.80 -15.69
CA TYR A 294 -4.51 8.81 -16.46
C TYR A 294 -6.03 9.08 -16.41
N THR A 295 -6.52 9.60 -15.27
CA THR A 295 -7.95 9.89 -15.08
C THR A 295 -8.32 11.30 -15.56
N GLY A 296 -7.35 12.21 -15.63
CA GLY A 296 -7.56 13.64 -15.88
C GLY A 296 -7.83 14.45 -14.60
N ASN A 297 -7.91 13.80 -13.43
CA ASN A 297 -8.24 14.44 -12.15
C ASN A 297 -6.97 14.96 -11.44
N ASN A 298 -6.22 15.84 -12.10
CA ASN A 298 -5.00 16.45 -11.58
C ASN A 298 -5.05 17.98 -11.70
N VAL A 299 -4.09 18.66 -11.10
CA VAL A 299 -4.00 20.14 -11.07
C VAL A 299 -3.99 20.81 -12.45
N ASN A 300 -3.57 20.10 -13.50
CA ASN A 300 -3.58 20.60 -14.86
C ASN A 300 -4.90 20.32 -15.59
N ASN A 301 -5.79 19.49 -15.05
CA ASN A 301 -6.98 18.96 -15.72
C ASN A 301 -6.64 18.31 -17.07
N LEU A 302 -5.46 17.69 -17.17
CA LEU A 302 -4.96 17.06 -18.39
C LEU A 302 -4.94 15.55 -18.26
N LYS A 303 -5.23 14.86 -19.34
CA LYS A 303 -5.05 13.42 -19.45
C LYS A 303 -3.91 13.12 -20.42
N PHE A 304 -2.95 12.30 -20.00
CA PHE A 304 -1.95 11.76 -20.92
C PHE A 304 -2.54 10.58 -21.71
N ASP A 305 -2.06 10.38 -22.93
CA ASP A 305 -2.36 9.24 -23.79
C ASP A 305 -1.26 8.17 -23.65
N PRO A 306 -1.54 7.02 -23.04
CA PRO A 306 -0.56 5.95 -22.88
C PRO A 306 -0.02 5.39 -24.20
N THR A 307 -0.72 5.56 -25.32
CA THR A 307 -0.28 5.05 -26.63
C THR A 307 0.92 5.81 -27.19
N LYS A 308 1.25 6.97 -26.63
CA LYS A 308 2.46 7.74 -26.94
C LYS A 308 3.73 7.19 -26.28
N LEU A 309 3.59 6.22 -25.38
CA LEU A 309 4.69 5.64 -24.61
C LEU A 309 4.85 4.14 -24.92
N ASP A 310 6.08 3.62 -24.91
CA ASP A 310 6.34 2.17 -24.92
C ASP A 310 6.15 1.60 -23.50
N LEU A 311 4.89 1.34 -23.14
CA LEU A 311 4.52 0.81 -21.83
C LEU A 311 4.43 -0.73 -21.80
N GLY A 312 4.46 -1.43 -22.94
CA GLY A 312 4.33 -2.90 -22.97
C GLY A 312 3.04 -3.39 -22.26
N ASP A 313 3.16 -4.42 -21.41
CA ASP A 313 2.06 -4.94 -20.57
C ASP A 313 1.93 -4.20 -19.21
N THR A 314 2.48 -2.99 -19.07
CA THR A 314 2.34 -2.17 -17.86
C THR A 314 0.87 -1.87 -17.59
N LYS A 315 0.43 -2.12 -16.35
CA LYS A 315 -0.93 -1.79 -15.91
C LYS A 315 -1.02 -0.30 -15.59
N VAL A 316 -1.98 0.40 -16.17
CA VAL A 316 -2.20 1.84 -15.94
C VAL A 316 -3.52 2.05 -15.21
N SER A 317 -3.50 2.77 -14.10
CA SER A 317 -4.67 3.09 -13.27
C SER A 317 -4.58 4.50 -12.68
N GLY A 318 -5.68 4.96 -12.05
CA GLY A 318 -5.69 6.21 -11.29
C GLY A 318 -4.75 6.16 -10.09
N GLY A 319 -4.46 7.32 -9.50
CA GLY A 319 -3.53 7.41 -8.38
C GLY A 319 -3.97 6.62 -7.15
N LEU A 320 -3.00 6.03 -6.45
CA LEU A 320 -3.25 5.29 -5.20
C LEU A 320 -3.56 6.25 -4.06
N ASP A 321 -4.48 5.89 -3.17
CA ASP A 321 -4.65 6.58 -1.89
C ASP A 321 -3.68 6.02 -0.82
N LEU A 322 -3.76 6.56 0.41
CA LEU A 322 -2.93 6.12 1.53
C LEU A 322 -3.03 4.60 1.78
N SER A 323 -4.24 4.03 1.66
CA SER A 323 -4.48 2.59 1.85
C SER A 323 -3.85 1.78 0.71
N GLY A 324 -3.98 2.26 -0.53
CA GLY A 324 -3.35 1.67 -1.72
C GLY A 324 -1.83 1.64 -1.61
N LEU A 325 -1.19 2.74 -1.20
CA LEU A 325 0.26 2.81 -1.00
C LEU A 325 0.73 1.81 0.07
N LYS A 326 0.05 1.76 1.21
CA LYS A 326 0.36 0.80 2.28
C LYS A 326 0.21 -0.64 1.81
N LYS A 327 -0.86 -0.95 1.08
CA LYS A 327 -1.09 -2.30 0.53
C LYS A 327 0.01 -2.75 -0.42
N GLU A 328 0.66 -1.83 -1.14
CA GLU A 328 1.82 -2.16 -1.98
C GLU A 328 3.07 -2.42 -1.14
N LEU A 329 3.30 -1.62 -0.09
CA LEU A 329 4.36 -1.84 0.88
C LEU A 329 4.19 -3.19 1.61
N ASP A 330 2.96 -3.55 1.99
CA ASP A 330 2.63 -4.83 2.64
C ASP A 330 2.91 -6.05 1.74
N LYS A 331 2.86 -5.88 0.41
CA LYS A 331 3.29 -6.90 -0.56
C LYS A 331 4.80 -7.03 -0.69
N GLY A 332 5.56 -6.16 -0.02
CA GLY A 332 7.01 -6.06 -0.15
C GLY A 332 7.47 -5.25 -1.36
N ASN A 333 6.57 -4.55 -2.06
CA ASN A 333 6.95 -3.63 -3.12
C ASN A 333 7.51 -2.34 -2.53
N ASN A 334 8.39 -1.65 -3.26
CA ASN A 334 8.90 -0.33 -2.87
C ASN A 334 8.51 0.68 -3.95
N PRO A 335 7.34 1.34 -3.81
CA PRO A 335 6.83 2.27 -4.81
C PRO A 335 7.79 3.46 -5.06
N ILE A 336 8.01 3.80 -6.32
CA ILE A 336 8.69 5.04 -6.74
C ILE A 336 7.62 6.12 -6.88
N ILE A 337 7.79 7.26 -6.21
CA ILE A 337 6.70 8.20 -5.98
C ILE A 337 7.14 9.66 -6.09
N TRP A 338 6.23 10.51 -6.56
CA TRP A 338 6.44 11.96 -6.63
C TRP A 338 5.72 12.65 -5.48
N TYR A 339 6.44 13.47 -4.74
CA TYR A 339 5.88 14.36 -3.72
C TYR A 339 6.61 15.70 -3.77
N SER A 340 6.27 16.63 -2.88
CA SER A 340 7.00 17.88 -2.74
C SER A 340 7.51 18.03 -1.31
N GLU A 341 8.76 18.46 -1.16
CA GLU A 341 9.38 18.65 0.15
C GLU A 341 8.76 19.82 0.93
N VAL A 342 8.11 20.72 0.21
CA VAL A 342 7.33 21.86 0.72
C VAL A 342 5.95 21.89 0.06
N ASP A 343 5.06 22.74 0.52
CA ASP A 343 3.73 22.88 -0.08
C ASP A 343 3.86 23.21 -1.58
N PRO A 344 3.24 22.43 -2.49
CA PRO A 344 3.39 22.66 -3.93
C PRO A 344 2.84 24.02 -4.36
N TYR A 345 3.60 24.74 -5.16
CA TYR A 345 3.19 26.02 -5.77
C TYR A 345 3.52 26.04 -7.26
N ALA A 346 2.70 26.71 -8.06
CA ALA A 346 2.94 26.85 -9.49
C ALA A 346 4.23 27.65 -9.75
N VAL A 347 5.17 27.07 -10.51
CA VAL A 347 6.45 27.70 -10.87
C VAL A 347 6.40 28.26 -12.28
N CYS A 348 5.89 27.49 -13.24
CA CYS A 348 5.77 27.95 -14.62
C CYS A 348 4.59 27.28 -15.31
N THR A 349 3.87 28.04 -16.13
CA THR A 349 2.85 27.52 -17.04
C THR A 349 3.30 27.73 -18.48
N GLN A 350 3.28 26.66 -19.28
CA GLN A 350 3.62 26.71 -20.69
C GLN A 350 2.41 26.36 -21.55
N THR A 351 2.33 27.01 -22.71
CA THR A 351 1.35 26.68 -23.75
C THR A 351 2.00 25.71 -24.72
N LEU A 352 1.61 24.45 -24.62
CA LEU A 352 2.11 23.35 -25.44
C LEU A 352 1.24 23.17 -26.68
N THR A 353 1.85 22.82 -27.81
CA THR A 353 1.16 22.49 -29.06
C THR A 353 0.89 20.99 -29.08
N ALA A 354 -0.37 20.60 -29.24
CA ALA A 354 -0.75 19.20 -29.38
C ALA A 354 -0.25 18.61 -30.72
N GLY A 355 -0.05 17.30 -30.74
CA GLY A 355 0.37 16.56 -31.93
C GLY A 355 1.88 16.58 -32.20
N GLN A 356 2.70 17.17 -31.33
CA GLN A 356 4.16 17.12 -31.41
C GLN A 356 4.69 15.80 -30.82
N GLN A 357 6.00 15.56 -30.97
CA GLN A 357 6.65 14.31 -30.56
C GLN A 357 6.41 13.97 -29.08
N TYR A 358 6.59 14.93 -28.18
CA TYR A 358 6.45 14.76 -26.73
C TYR A 358 5.29 15.54 -26.13
N THR A 359 4.18 15.63 -26.86
CA THR A 359 2.96 16.26 -26.40
C THR A 359 1.75 15.35 -26.64
N ASN A 360 0.65 15.65 -25.95
CA ASN A 360 -0.63 14.99 -26.18
C ASN A 360 -1.02 14.99 -27.67
N PRO A 361 -1.66 13.92 -28.17
CA PRO A 361 -2.16 13.88 -29.53
C PRO A 361 -3.25 14.94 -29.78
N GLY A 362 -3.55 15.19 -31.04
CA GLY A 362 -4.57 16.15 -31.47
C GLY A 362 -3.96 17.39 -32.13
N SER A 363 -4.75 18.46 -32.19
CA SER A 363 -4.39 19.76 -32.78
C SER A 363 -4.67 20.89 -31.80
N GLY A 364 -4.11 22.08 -32.05
CA GLY A 364 -4.25 23.25 -31.18
C GLY A 364 -3.23 23.28 -30.04
N THR A 365 -3.59 23.97 -28.96
CA THR A 365 -2.69 24.17 -27.81
C THR A 365 -3.37 23.88 -26.48
N TYR A 366 -2.59 23.47 -25.49
CA TYR A 366 -3.05 23.24 -24.11
C TYR A 366 -2.00 23.78 -23.13
N LYS A 367 -2.43 24.10 -21.91
CA LYS A 367 -1.53 24.64 -20.88
C LYS A 367 -1.08 23.56 -19.94
N PHE A 368 0.21 23.51 -19.65
CA PHE A 368 0.78 22.68 -18.61
C PHE A 368 1.49 23.56 -17.58
N THR A 369 1.12 23.40 -16.32
CA THR A 369 1.72 24.08 -15.17
C THR A 369 2.59 23.12 -14.39
N TRP A 370 3.87 23.47 -14.28
CA TRP A 370 4.81 22.83 -13.37
C TRP A 370 4.64 23.37 -11.96
N TYR A 371 4.56 22.48 -10.98
CA TYR A 371 4.60 22.83 -9.57
C TYR A 371 6.02 22.63 -9.03
N GLY A 372 6.50 23.58 -8.23
CA GLY A 372 7.88 23.61 -7.74
C GLY A 372 8.16 22.63 -6.62
N ARG A 373 9.47 22.39 -6.39
CA ARG A 373 10.01 21.53 -5.32
C ARG A 373 9.52 20.08 -5.37
N GLN A 374 9.12 19.63 -6.57
CA GLN A 374 8.87 18.21 -6.81
C GLN A 374 10.14 17.41 -6.56
N HIS A 375 9.94 16.27 -5.93
CA HIS A 375 10.99 15.30 -5.64
C HIS A 375 10.46 13.88 -5.82
N THR A 376 11.35 12.97 -6.17
CA THR A 376 11.03 11.56 -6.36
C THR A 376 11.85 10.70 -5.41
N VAL A 377 11.14 9.84 -4.69
CA VAL A 377 11.73 8.97 -3.67
C VAL A 377 11.19 7.57 -3.79
N VAL A 378 11.79 6.65 -3.04
CA VAL A 378 11.31 5.28 -2.91
C VAL A 378 10.60 5.13 -1.56
N LEU A 379 9.33 4.74 -1.56
CA LEU A 379 8.65 4.33 -0.32
C LEU A 379 9.23 3.00 0.14
N MET A 380 9.81 3.00 1.34
CA MET A 380 10.43 1.83 1.95
C MET A 380 9.56 1.24 3.06
N GLY A 381 8.63 2.03 3.59
CA GLY A 381 7.89 1.66 4.76
C GLY A 381 6.87 2.68 5.23
N TYR A 382 6.19 2.33 6.32
CA TYR A 382 5.25 3.17 7.03
C TYR A 382 5.23 2.81 8.52
N ASP A 383 4.80 3.75 9.35
CA ASP A 383 4.64 3.61 10.79
C ASP A 383 3.35 4.29 11.22
N ASP A 384 2.33 3.49 11.53
CA ASP A 384 1.03 4.00 11.97
C ASP A 384 1.02 4.58 13.38
N ALA A 385 1.97 4.20 14.24
CA ALA A 385 2.09 4.80 15.56
C ALA A 385 2.51 6.27 15.44
N ASN A 386 3.47 6.53 14.55
CA ASN A 386 4.01 7.86 14.29
C ASN A 386 3.34 8.59 13.11
N LYS A 387 2.36 7.94 12.46
CA LYS A 387 1.61 8.45 11.31
C LYS A 387 2.53 8.95 10.19
N CYS A 388 3.54 8.17 9.83
CA CYS A 388 4.53 8.58 8.84
C CYS A 388 4.88 7.46 7.84
N PHE A 389 5.29 7.86 6.64
CA PHE A 389 6.01 7.00 5.73
C PHE A 389 7.50 7.04 6.03
N ILE A 390 8.19 5.95 5.71
CA ILE A 390 9.64 5.85 5.66
C ILE A 390 10.05 5.85 4.19
N ILE A 391 10.86 6.83 3.81
CA ILE A 391 11.27 7.09 2.44
C ILE A 391 12.79 6.90 2.31
N GLY A 392 13.20 6.34 1.18
CA GLY A 392 14.57 6.40 0.69
C GLY A 392 14.70 7.65 -0.17
N ASN A 393 15.26 8.70 0.41
CA ASN A 393 15.55 9.94 -0.26
C ASN A 393 16.84 9.80 -1.06
N VAL A 394 16.74 9.86 -2.39
CA VAL A 394 17.89 9.77 -3.31
C VAL A 394 18.76 11.03 -3.30
N GLU A 395 18.26 12.14 -2.78
CA GLU A 395 19.01 13.39 -2.61
C GLU A 395 19.61 13.47 -1.21
N ASN A 396 20.89 13.81 -1.12
CA ASN A 396 21.51 14.07 0.18
C ASN A 396 22.47 15.26 0.21
N PHE A 397 22.63 15.98 -0.92
CA PHE A 397 23.49 17.16 -1.06
C PHE A 397 24.98 16.94 -0.76
N ASP A 398 25.41 15.69 -0.65
CA ASP A 398 26.78 15.26 -0.40
C ASP A 398 27.28 14.38 -1.53
N ARG A 399 28.10 14.97 -2.42
CA ARG A 399 28.71 14.28 -3.57
C ARG A 399 29.68 13.16 -3.16
N THR A 400 30.11 13.12 -1.91
CA THR A 400 31.01 12.09 -1.39
C THR A 400 30.27 10.86 -0.88
N SER A 401 28.96 10.98 -0.61
CA SER A 401 28.13 9.85 -0.22
C SER A 401 27.72 9.02 -1.42
N TYR A 402 27.83 7.70 -1.29
CA TYR A 402 27.36 6.75 -2.30
C TYR A 402 25.84 6.51 -2.20
N TYR A 403 25.26 6.63 -1.01
CA TYR A 403 23.88 6.29 -0.72
C TYR A 403 23.07 7.54 -0.37
N GLY A 404 21.79 7.51 -0.75
CA GLY A 404 20.82 8.48 -0.27
C GLY A 404 20.47 8.23 1.21
N LEU A 405 19.50 8.96 1.72
CA LEU A 405 19.12 8.95 3.14
C LEU A 405 17.79 8.24 3.38
N THR A 406 17.71 7.44 4.43
CA THR A 406 16.42 7.01 4.96
C THR A 406 15.85 8.11 5.86
N GLN A 407 14.64 8.55 5.56
CA GLN A 407 13.95 9.62 6.29
C GLN A 407 12.50 9.23 6.58
N THR A 408 11.86 9.93 7.51
CA THR A 408 10.43 9.80 7.79
C THR A 408 9.68 11.06 7.37
N ILE A 409 8.49 10.91 6.80
CA ILE A 409 7.60 12.01 6.45
C ILE A 409 6.17 11.71 6.93
N SER A 410 5.51 12.67 7.58
CA SER A 410 4.14 12.45 8.08
C SER A 410 3.17 12.16 6.92
N TYR A 411 2.17 11.32 7.18
CA TYR A 411 1.14 11.01 6.19
C TYR A 411 0.45 12.26 5.68
N ASP A 412 0.13 13.21 6.57
CA ASP A 412 -0.59 14.42 6.19
C ASP A 412 0.23 15.26 5.20
N LYS A 413 1.50 15.55 5.52
CA LYS A 413 2.38 16.33 4.65
C LYS A 413 2.65 15.60 3.33
N PHE A 414 2.92 14.31 3.42
CA PHE A 414 3.17 13.48 2.26
C PHE A 414 1.96 13.46 1.32
N MET A 415 0.79 13.08 1.84
CA MET A 415 -0.42 12.89 1.05
C MET A 415 -0.95 14.20 0.48
N ASP A 416 -0.81 15.34 1.16
CA ASP A 416 -1.24 16.64 0.63
C ASP A 416 -0.48 17.01 -0.66
N SER A 417 0.85 16.94 -0.62
CA SER A 417 1.68 17.19 -1.80
C SER A 417 1.50 16.12 -2.89
N TYR A 418 1.48 14.84 -2.53
CA TYR A 418 1.27 13.73 -3.44
C TYR A 418 -0.09 13.82 -4.15
N ASN A 419 -1.16 14.22 -3.45
CA ASN A 419 -2.47 14.44 -4.05
C ASN A 419 -2.44 15.60 -5.06
N THR A 420 -1.81 16.71 -4.70
CA THR A 420 -1.70 17.89 -5.56
C THR A 420 -0.89 17.59 -6.83
N LEU A 421 0.17 16.80 -6.72
CA LEU A 421 1.00 16.41 -7.86
C LEU A 421 0.39 15.30 -8.72
N GLY A 422 -0.86 14.89 -8.46
CA GLY A 422 -1.59 13.91 -9.28
C GLY A 422 -1.29 12.45 -8.93
N ARG A 423 -0.98 12.17 -7.66
CA ARG A 423 -0.86 10.83 -7.07
C ARG A 423 -0.05 9.86 -7.92
N GLN A 424 1.16 10.27 -8.28
CA GLN A 424 2.01 9.58 -9.24
C GLN A 424 2.87 8.51 -8.58
N THR A 425 2.71 7.26 -9.02
CA THR A 425 3.41 6.10 -8.46
C THR A 425 3.77 5.09 -9.56
N VAL A 426 5.03 4.62 -9.55
CA VAL A 426 5.49 3.46 -10.34
C VAL A 426 5.83 2.32 -9.39
N ILE A 427 5.27 1.14 -9.63
CA ILE A 427 5.54 -0.07 -8.85
C ILE A 427 6.06 -1.16 -9.79
N ILE A 428 7.16 -1.79 -9.39
CA ILE A 428 7.71 -2.98 -10.03
C ILE A 428 7.59 -4.13 -9.03
N SER A 429 7.15 -5.30 -9.51
CA SER A 429 7.05 -6.53 -8.70
C SER A 429 7.45 -7.73 -9.53
N LYS A 430 7.96 -8.79 -8.88
CA LYS A 430 8.20 -10.08 -9.56
C LYS A 430 6.86 -10.75 -9.90
N LYS A 431 6.81 -11.43 -11.04
CA LYS A 431 5.67 -12.25 -11.47
C LYS A 431 5.59 -13.57 -10.72
#